data_AF-A0A349G7K7-F1
#
_entry.id   AF-A0A349G7K7-F1
#
_cell.length_a   1.000
_cell.length_b   1.000
_cell.length_c   1.000
_cell.angle_alpha   90.00
_cell.angle_beta   90.00
_cell.angle_gamma   90.00
#
_symmetry.space_group_name_H-M   'P 1'
#
loop_
_entity.id
_entity.type
_entity.pdbx_description
1 polymer ?
#
loop_
_entity_poly.entity_id
_entity_poly.type
_entity_poly.pdbx_seq_one_letter_code
_entity_poly.pdbx_strand_id
1 'polypeptide(L)'
;MSIMMQSKRLLGINGIGRIGKLTLWNHLNMKHFDGIVINAGREIGKSMEDVMQYLSSDSTYGSIDRFMYGLSGKSCNVKLIDAAERIIEMDGIPVKILTKARNPRDIEWNKEGVRVVVDCTGVFLDPTTPADHPKGSLRGHLEAGAEKVILSAPFKIKDASQKMPEDSGMFVYGINHAKYDPMKHHVLSATSCTTTGLSHMMKPLMSNPETSKIVTASMTTVHA
;
A
#
# COMPACT_ATOMS: atom_id res chain seq x y z
N MET A 1 4.38 8.70 -28.09
CA MET A 1 5.22 7.48 -27.97
C MET A 1 4.77 6.80 -26.69
N SER A 2 3.87 5.82 -26.77
CA SER A 2 3.37 5.11 -25.58
C SER A 2 4.57 4.38 -24.98
N ILE A 3 5.00 4.78 -23.77
CA ILE A 3 5.93 3.98 -22.99
C ILE A 3 5.17 2.69 -22.69
N MET A 4 5.36 1.67 -23.52
CA MET A 4 4.72 0.37 -23.35
C MET A 4 5.18 -0.20 -22.01
N MET A 5 4.30 -0.13 -21.02
CA MET A 5 4.47 -0.77 -19.71
C MET A 5 4.01 -2.25 -19.74
N GLN A 6 3.81 -2.83 -20.94
CA GLN A 6 3.50 -4.25 -21.07
C GLN A 6 4.72 -5.10 -20.73
N SER A 7 4.53 -6.13 -19.90
CA SER A 7 5.53 -7.04 -19.28
C SER A 7 6.31 -6.54 -18.05
N LYS A 8 6.04 -5.33 -17.56
CA LYS A 8 6.69 -4.79 -16.34
C LYS A 8 5.99 -5.25 -15.06
N ARG A 9 6.74 -5.49 -13.99
CA ARG A 9 6.21 -5.67 -12.63
C ARG A 9 5.83 -4.31 -12.09
N LEU A 10 4.54 -3.99 -12.13
CA LEU A 10 4.02 -2.71 -11.67
C LEU A 10 3.31 -2.85 -10.32
N LEU A 11 3.52 -1.84 -9.47
CA LEU A 11 2.81 -1.67 -8.21
C LEU A 11 1.80 -0.54 -8.31
N GLY A 12 0.56 -0.82 -7.93
CA GLY A 12 -0.46 0.19 -7.69
C GLY A 12 -0.42 0.67 -6.25
N ILE A 13 -0.52 1.98 -6.03
CA ILE A 13 -0.73 2.56 -4.69
C ILE A 13 -1.99 3.40 -4.76
N ASN A 14 -3.04 3.00 -4.03
CA ASN A 14 -4.25 3.80 -3.92
C ASN A 14 -4.17 4.70 -2.67
N GLY A 15 -4.19 6.00 -2.87
CA GLY A 15 -4.04 6.99 -1.80
C GLY A 15 -2.60 7.46 -1.63
N ILE A 16 -2.39 8.76 -1.84
CA ILE A 16 -1.08 9.44 -1.74
C ILE A 16 -0.88 10.10 -0.37
N GLY A 17 -1.49 9.56 0.68
CA GLY A 17 -1.28 10.04 2.06
C GLY A 17 0.09 9.67 2.62
N ARG A 18 0.27 9.80 3.94
CA ARG A 18 1.54 9.45 4.61
C ARG A 18 1.99 8.02 4.32
N ILE A 19 1.10 7.04 4.49
CA ILE A 19 1.43 5.62 4.26
C ILE A 19 1.70 5.34 2.78
N GLY A 20 0.92 5.91 1.86
CA GLY A 20 1.14 5.77 0.42
C GLY A 20 2.50 6.31 -0.01
N LYS A 21 2.88 7.50 0.47
CA LYS A 21 4.19 8.11 0.20
C LYS A 21 5.35 7.28 0.77
N LEU A 22 5.25 6.80 2.00
CA LEU A 22 6.29 5.94 2.59
C LEU A 22 6.37 4.57 1.90
N THR A 23 5.24 4.04 1.42
CA THR A 23 5.20 2.82 0.59
C THR A 23 5.93 3.04 -0.73
N LEU A 24 5.69 4.18 -1.39
CA LEU A 24 6.46 4.60 -2.57
C LEU A 24 7.96 4.63 -2.26
N TRP A 25 8.38 5.35 -1.21
CA TRP A 25 9.80 5.49 -0.85
C TRP A 25 10.47 4.14 -0.57
N ASN A 26 9.79 3.26 0.17
CA ASN A 26 10.30 1.93 0.43
C ASN A 26 10.50 1.13 -0.85
N HIS A 27 9.54 1.18 -1.79
CA HIS A 27 9.67 0.46 -3.05
C HIS A 27 10.67 1.07 -4.04
N LEU A 28 10.90 2.39 -3.98
CA LEU A 28 11.99 3.04 -4.69
C LEU A 28 13.36 2.56 -4.18
N ASN A 29 13.50 2.37 -2.86
CA ASN A 29 14.73 1.84 -2.26
C ASN A 29 14.94 0.35 -2.58
N MET A 30 13.89 -0.46 -2.49
CA MET A 30 13.96 -1.91 -2.71
C MET A 30 14.14 -2.30 -4.19
N LYS A 31 13.67 -1.46 -5.13
CA LYS A 31 13.74 -1.70 -6.59
C LYS A 31 13.18 -3.06 -7.04
N HIS A 32 12.12 -3.53 -6.39
CA HIS A 32 11.43 -4.77 -6.76
C HIS A 32 10.47 -4.62 -7.94
N PHE A 33 10.01 -3.41 -8.21
CA PHE A 33 9.05 -3.08 -9.26
C PHE A 33 9.72 -2.21 -10.33
N ASP A 34 9.32 -2.42 -11.58
CA ASP A 34 9.87 -1.70 -12.73
C ASP A 34 9.16 -0.35 -12.97
N GLY A 35 8.10 -0.09 -12.22
CA GLY A 35 7.31 1.13 -12.25
C GLY A 35 6.20 1.13 -11.19
N ILE A 36 5.71 2.32 -10.85
CA ILE A 36 4.68 2.52 -9.83
C ILE A 36 3.55 3.37 -10.41
N VAL A 37 2.31 3.02 -10.12
CA VAL A 37 1.13 3.80 -10.51
C VAL A 37 0.40 4.21 -9.23
N ILE A 38 0.26 5.50 -9.00
CA ILE A 38 -0.38 6.06 -7.81
C ILE A 38 -1.74 6.61 -8.19
N ASN A 39 -2.81 6.17 -7.53
CA ASN A 39 -4.10 6.83 -7.62
C ASN A 39 -4.26 7.85 -6.48
N ALA A 40 -4.39 9.12 -6.84
CA ALA A 40 -4.75 10.20 -5.93
C ALA A 40 -6.28 10.40 -5.85
N GLY A 41 -7.04 9.88 -6.83
CA GLY A 41 -8.50 9.94 -6.90
C GLY A 41 -9.12 11.33 -7.04
N ARG A 42 -8.29 12.37 -7.16
CA ARG A 42 -8.68 13.74 -7.48
C ARG A 42 -7.48 14.48 -8.03
N GLU A 43 -7.74 15.65 -8.61
CA GLU A 43 -6.70 16.64 -8.89
C GLU A 43 -5.96 17.01 -7.60
N ILE A 44 -4.63 17.04 -7.69
CA ILE A 44 -3.70 17.34 -6.59
C ILE A 44 -2.61 18.29 -7.07
N GLY A 45 -2.11 19.13 -6.15
CA GLY A 45 -1.15 20.19 -6.47
C GLY A 45 -1.78 21.31 -7.32
N LYS A 46 -1.10 22.45 -7.39
CA LYS A 46 -1.38 23.48 -8.42
C LYS A 46 -0.57 23.20 -9.68
N SER A 47 0.58 22.55 -9.53
CA SER A 47 1.44 22.10 -10.62
C SER A 47 2.07 20.73 -10.33
N MET A 48 2.77 20.14 -11.30
CA MET A 48 3.49 18.88 -11.10
C MET A 48 4.68 19.04 -10.14
N GLU A 49 5.28 20.22 -10.07
CA GLU A 49 6.35 20.54 -9.13
C GLU A 49 5.86 20.44 -7.67
N ASP A 50 4.64 20.91 -7.36
CA ASP A 50 4.04 20.76 -6.03
C ASP A 50 3.89 19.27 -5.65
N VAL A 51 3.46 18.45 -6.61
CA VAL A 51 3.27 17.00 -6.41
C VAL A 51 4.62 16.32 -6.21
N MET A 52 5.63 16.64 -7.02
CA MET A 52 7.00 16.15 -6.87
C MET A 52 7.60 16.57 -5.53
N GLN A 53 7.39 17.81 -5.09
CA GLN A 53 7.85 18.30 -3.79
C GLN A 53 7.18 17.54 -2.64
N TYR A 54 5.86 17.36 -2.69
CA TYR A 54 5.13 16.58 -1.70
C TYR A 54 5.62 15.14 -1.62
N LEU A 55 5.84 14.51 -2.78
CA LEU A 55 6.35 13.15 -2.87
C LEU A 55 7.81 13.02 -2.45
N SER A 56 8.60 14.10 -2.45
CA SER A 56 10.04 14.04 -2.14
C SER A 56 10.37 14.50 -0.72
N SER A 57 9.39 14.98 0.04
CA SER A 57 9.60 15.54 1.37
C SER A 57 8.59 15.04 2.39
N ASP A 58 9.03 14.90 3.63
CA ASP A 58 8.23 14.46 4.74
C ASP A 58 8.66 15.16 6.04
N SER A 59 7.70 15.62 6.83
CA SER A 59 7.98 16.39 8.04
C SER A 59 8.70 15.59 9.13
N THR A 60 8.52 14.27 9.16
CA THR A 60 9.06 13.39 10.19
C THR A 60 10.34 12.72 9.71
N TYR A 61 10.34 12.23 8.47
CA TYR A 61 11.46 11.48 7.91
C TYR A 61 12.46 12.36 7.13
N GLY A 62 12.14 13.63 6.88
CA GLY A 62 12.95 14.55 6.10
C GLY A 62 12.75 14.36 4.59
N SER A 63 13.80 14.59 3.80
CA SER A 63 13.76 14.36 2.36
C SER A 63 13.83 12.87 2.01
N ILE A 64 13.36 12.52 0.83
CA ILE A 64 13.50 11.17 0.27
C ILE A 64 14.97 10.74 0.18
N ASP A 65 15.90 11.67 -0.07
CA ASP A 65 17.34 11.44 -0.08
C ASP A 65 17.83 10.88 1.26
N ARG A 66 17.42 11.53 2.36
CA ARG A 66 17.78 11.10 3.71
C ARG A 66 17.16 9.76 4.04
N PHE A 67 15.93 9.52 3.60
CA PHE A 67 15.24 8.26 3.82
C PHE A 67 15.93 7.08 3.10
N MET A 68 16.26 7.24 1.81
CA MET A 68 16.84 6.17 0.99
C MET A 68 18.33 5.98 1.25
N TYR A 69 19.08 7.07 1.46
CA TYR A 69 20.54 7.07 1.40
C TYR A 69 21.22 7.52 2.70
N GLY A 70 20.46 7.83 3.75
CA GLY A 70 21.00 8.29 5.03
C GLY A 70 21.84 9.56 4.86
N LEU A 71 23.06 9.54 5.39
CA LEU A 71 24.02 10.65 5.32
C LEU A 71 25.12 10.43 4.25
N SER A 72 24.85 9.62 3.23
CA SER A 72 25.86 9.28 2.21
C SER A 72 26.13 10.37 1.18
N GLY A 73 25.35 11.46 1.17
CA GLY A 73 25.45 12.55 0.19
C GLY A 73 24.86 12.22 -1.19
N LYS A 74 24.30 11.02 -1.39
CA LYS A 74 23.53 10.67 -2.59
C LYS A 74 22.17 11.38 -2.57
N SER A 75 21.67 11.71 -3.75
CA SER A 75 20.36 12.34 -3.94
C SER A 75 19.51 11.54 -4.92
N CYS A 76 18.21 11.43 -4.61
CA CYS A 76 17.20 10.85 -5.48
C CYS A 76 16.88 11.87 -6.58
N ASN A 77 17.17 11.51 -7.81
CA ASN A 77 16.83 12.36 -8.95
C ASN A 77 15.34 12.25 -9.24
N VAL A 78 14.62 13.37 -9.16
CA VAL A 78 13.17 13.44 -9.41
C VAL A 78 12.93 14.35 -10.61
N LYS A 79 12.38 13.79 -11.69
CA LYS A 79 12.21 14.48 -12.98
C LYS A 79 10.80 14.29 -13.53
N LEU A 80 10.24 15.34 -14.10
CA LEU A 80 9.03 15.23 -14.90
C LEU A 80 9.38 14.63 -16.27
N ILE A 81 8.74 13.53 -16.65
CA ILE A 81 8.97 12.82 -17.92
C ILE A 81 7.86 13.14 -18.91
N ASP A 82 6.61 13.16 -18.45
CA ASP A 82 5.45 13.51 -19.27
C ASP A 82 4.43 14.28 -18.42
N ALA A 83 4.21 15.55 -18.76
CA ALA A 83 3.26 16.41 -18.05
C ALA A 83 1.80 16.04 -18.35
N ALA A 84 1.50 15.61 -19.58
CA ALA A 84 0.13 15.30 -20.02
C ALA A 84 -0.36 13.99 -19.38
N GLU A 85 0.51 12.98 -19.31
CA GLU A 85 0.22 11.70 -18.67
C GLU A 85 0.59 11.65 -17.18
N ARG A 86 1.11 12.77 -16.63
CA ARG A 86 1.54 12.92 -15.22
C ARG A 86 2.51 11.83 -14.78
N ILE A 87 3.54 11.62 -15.60
CA ILE A 87 4.60 10.64 -15.36
C ILE A 87 5.85 11.38 -14.88
N ILE A 88 6.33 10.98 -13.72
CA ILE A 88 7.62 11.41 -13.17
C ILE A 88 8.57 10.20 -13.11
N GLU A 89 9.87 10.45 -13.12
CA GLU A 89 10.89 9.47 -12.79
C GLU A 89 11.44 9.81 -11.41
N MET A 90 11.51 8.82 -10.52
CA MET A 90 12.13 8.92 -9.20
C MET A 90 13.19 7.83 -9.08
N ASP A 91 14.46 8.23 -9.00
CA ASP A 91 15.60 7.30 -8.87
C ASP A 91 15.68 6.23 -9.97
N GLY A 92 15.32 6.61 -11.21
CA GLY A 92 15.28 5.73 -12.37
C GLY A 92 14.02 4.86 -12.47
N ILE A 93 13.05 5.01 -11.56
CA ILE A 93 11.78 4.29 -11.59
C ILE A 93 10.67 5.23 -12.06
N PRO A 94 9.91 4.88 -13.12
CA PRO A 94 8.76 5.66 -13.57
C PRO A 94 7.60 5.55 -12.57
N VAL A 95 7.01 6.70 -12.23
CA VAL A 95 5.85 6.84 -11.36
C VAL A 95 4.76 7.61 -12.11
N LYS A 96 3.64 6.95 -12.41
CA LYS A 96 2.46 7.58 -13.04
C LYS A 96 1.42 7.95 -12.00
N ILE A 97 0.79 9.11 -12.13
CA ILE A 97 -0.20 9.61 -11.17
C ILE A 97 -1.58 9.73 -11.81
N LEU A 98 -2.53 8.95 -11.30
CA LEU A 98 -3.95 8.98 -11.69
C LEU A 98 -4.73 9.89 -10.75
N THR A 99 -5.62 10.73 -11.31
CA THR A 99 -6.33 11.78 -10.55
C THR A 99 -7.85 11.76 -10.73
N LYS A 100 -8.41 10.77 -11.44
CA LYS A 100 -9.82 10.80 -11.86
C LYS A 100 -10.77 9.99 -10.97
N ALA A 101 -10.37 8.80 -10.56
CA ALA A 101 -11.28 7.82 -9.96
C ALA A 101 -11.13 7.71 -8.42
N ARG A 102 -12.22 7.91 -7.70
CA ARG A 102 -12.28 7.70 -6.23
C ARG A 102 -12.75 6.31 -5.85
N ASN A 103 -13.67 5.75 -6.63
CA ASN A 103 -14.15 4.39 -6.39
C ASN A 103 -13.11 3.40 -6.92
N PRO A 104 -12.61 2.45 -6.12
CA PRO A 104 -11.61 1.48 -6.53
C PRO A 104 -11.89 0.75 -7.84
N ARG A 105 -13.16 0.44 -8.15
CA ARG A 105 -13.56 -0.27 -9.37
C ARG A 105 -13.42 0.56 -10.65
N ASP A 106 -13.40 1.89 -10.52
CA ASP A 106 -13.33 2.81 -11.65
C ASP A 106 -11.87 3.22 -11.95
N ILE A 107 -10.90 2.73 -11.15
CA ILE A 107 -9.48 3.02 -11.38
C ILE A 107 -8.98 2.10 -12.50
N GLU A 108 -8.29 2.64 -13.50
CA GLU A 108 -7.92 1.89 -14.70
C GLU A 108 -6.72 0.92 -14.51
N TRP A 109 -6.69 0.09 -13.45
CA TRP A 109 -5.54 -0.78 -13.15
C TRP A 109 -5.18 -1.73 -14.30
N ASN A 110 -6.18 -2.35 -14.94
CA ASN A 110 -5.97 -3.24 -16.08
C ASN A 110 -5.24 -2.53 -17.24
N LYS A 111 -5.70 -1.31 -17.58
CA LYS A 111 -5.12 -0.50 -18.66
C LYS A 111 -3.69 -0.09 -18.34
N GLU A 112 -3.40 0.20 -17.08
CA GLU A 112 -2.05 0.54 -16.62
C GLU A 112 -1.17 -0.70 -16.39
N GLY A 113 -1.71 -1.93 -16.50
CA GLY A 113 -0.96 -3.18 -16.27
C GLY A 113 -0.64 -3.49 -14.81
N VAL A 114 -1.38 -2.90 -13.87
CA VAL A 114 -1.16 -3.06 -12.42
C VAL A 114 -1.87 -4.32 -11.91
N ARG A 115 -1.10 -5.25 -11.34
CA ARG A 115 -1.63 -6.53 -10.82
C ARG A 115 -1.66 -6.60 -9.30
N VAL A 116 -0.79 -5.85 -8.61
CA VAL A 116 -0.75 -5.77 -7.15
C VAL A 116 -1.02 -4.34 -6.76
N VAL A 117 -2.02 -4.12 -5.91
CA VAL A 117 -2.38 -2.80 -5.38
C VAL A 117 -2.20 -2.78 -3.88
N VAL A 118 -1.63 -1.71 -3.35
CA VAL A 118 -1.67 -1.37 -1.92
C VAL A 118 -2.69 -0.26 -1.71
N ASP A 119 -3.75 -0.52 -0.95
CA ASP A 119 -4.70 0.52 -0.54
C ASP A 119 -4.23 1.18 0.75
N CYS A 120 -3.88 2.45 0.62
CA CYS A 120 -3.40 3.34 1.67
C CYS A 120 -4.40 4.46 1.97
N THR A 121 -5.65 4.34 1.51
CA THR A 121 -6.68 5.38 1.67
C THR A 121 -7.23 5.41 3.10
N GLY A 122 -7.28 4.26 3.76
CA GLY A 122 -7.94 4.07 5.04
C GLY A 122 -9.47 4.12 4.99
N VAL A 123 -10.06 4.24 3.80
CA VAL A 123 -11.51 4.36 3.59
C VAL A 123 -12.15 2.98 3.43
N PHE A 124 -11.51 2.10 2.68
CA PHE A 124 -12.04 0.78 2.31
C PHE A 124 -11.46 -0.32 3.20
N LEU A 125 -12.06 -0.51 4.38
CA LEU A 125 -11.53 -1.40 5.41
C LEU A 125 -12.24 -2.76 5.51
N ASP A 126 -13.43 -2.87 4.92
CA ASP A 126 -14.27 -4.04 5.08
C ASP A 126 -14.09 -5.01 3.89
N PRO A 127 -13.50 -6.20 4.10
CA PRO A 127 -13.26 -7.17 3.04
C PRO A 127 -14.54 -7.87 2.54
N THR A 128 -15.68 -7.73 3.25
CA THR A 128 -16.96 -8.35 2.83
C THR A 128 -17.77 -7.45 1.90
N THR A 129 -17.42 -6.16 1.80
CA THR A 129 -18.19 -5.22 0.98
C THR A 129 -17.99 -5.56 -0.51
N PRO A 130 -19.08 -5.76 -1.27
CA PRO A 130 -18.99 -6.20 -2.67
C PRO A 130 -18.37 -5.11 -3.55
N ALA A 131 -17.77 -5.54 -4.66
CA ALA A 131 -17.00 -4.67 -5.56
C ALA A 131 -17.83 -3.55 -6.20
N ASP A 132 -19.13 -3.78 -6.39
CA ASP A 132 -20.07 -2.87 -7.01
C ASP A 132 -20.72 -1.86 -6.05
N HIS A 133 -20.36 -1.91 -4.75
CA HIS A 133 -20.93 -1.05 -3.73
C HIS A 133 -20.81 0.44 -4.12
N PRO A 134 -21.90 1.24 -4.04
CA PRO A 134 -21.95 2.59 -4.60
C PRO A 134 -20.97 3.58 -3.94
N LYS A 135 -20.58 3.32 -2.69
CA LYS A 135 -19.57 4.12 -1.97
C LYS A 135 -18.12 3.64 -2.18
N GLY A 136 -17.92 2.64 -3.04
CA GLY A 136 -16.65 1.95 -3.23
C GLY A 136 -16.38 0.87 -2.18
N SER A 137 -15.47 -0.03 -2.50
CA SER A 137 -15.04 -1.13 -1.64
C SER A 137 -13.63 -1.59 -2.00
N LEU A 138 -12.98 -2.29 -1.07
CA LEU A 138 -11.63 -2.80 -1.27
C LEU A 138 -11.58 -3.80 -2.44
N ARG A 139 -12.66 -4.58 -2.60
CA ARG A 139 -12.82 -5.53 -3.71
C ARG A 139 -12.97 -4.87 -5.07
N GLY A 140 -13.36 -3.60 -5.13
CA GLY A 140 -13.42 -2.85 -6.39
C GLY A 140 -12.08 -2.84 -7.13
N HIS A 141 -10.95 -2.88 -6.43
CA HIS A 141 -9.64 -3.01 -7.05
C HIS A 141 -9.49 -4.27 -7.92
N LEU A 142 -10.12 -5.39 -7.52
CA LEU A 142 -10.09 -6.63 -8.29
C LEU A 142 -10.86 -6.50 -9.60
N GLU A 143 -12.07 -5.91 -9.56
CA GLU A 143 -12.87 -5.61 -10.76
C GLU A 143 -12.16 -4.64 -11.71
N ALA A 144 -11.39 -3.70 -11.16
CA ALA A 144 -10.57 -2.77 -11.93
C ALA A 144 -9.35 -3.43 -12.62
N GLY A 145 -9.07 -4.71 -12.33
CA GLY A 145 -8.04 -5.53 -12.98
C GLY A 145 -6.84 -5.90 -12.09
N ALA A 146 -6.83 -5.53 -10.81
CA ALA A 146 -5.80 -6.03 -9.91
C ALA A 146 -6.03 -7.52 -9.60
N GLU A 147 -4.96 -8.30 -9.47
CA GLU A 147 -5.02 -9.70 -9.05
C GLU A 147 -4.94 -9.85 -7.53
N LYS A 148 -4.25 -8.91 -6.87
CA LYS A 148 -4.01 -8.87 -5.42
C LYS A 148 -4.18 -7.45 -4.88
N VAL A 149 -4.84 -7.35 -3.73
CA VAL A 149 -5.08 -6.09 -3.02
C VAL A 149 -4.54 -6.22 -1.60
N ILE A 150 -3.69 -5.28 -1.18
CA ILE A 150 -3.10 -5.23 0.16
C ILE A 150 -3.59 -3.97 0.86
N LEU A 151 -4.42 -4.10 1.88
CA LEU A 151 -4.83 -2.99 2.72
C LEU A 151 -3.75 -2.66 3.74
N SER A 152 -3.38 -1.38 3.85
CA SER A 152 -2.37 -0.89 4.81
C SER A 152 -2.90 -0.72 6.25
N ALA A 153 -4.00 -1.39 6.59
CA ALA A 153 -4.77 -1.22 7.82
C ALA A 153 -5.45 -2.55 8.19
N PRO A 154 -5.87 -2.77 9.46
CA PRO A 154 -6.63 -3.96 9.82
C PRO A 154 -8.01 -3.96 9.14
N PHE A 155 -8.49 -5.14 8.77
CA PHE A 155 -9.86 -5.28 8.31
C PHE A 155 -10.86 -4.87 9.40
N LYS A 156 -11.97 -4.25 8.98
CA LYS A 156 -13.09 -3.88 9.85
C LYS A 156 -14.40 -4.34 9.23
N ILE A 157 -14.82 -5.55 9.58
CA ILE A 157 -16.13 -6.09 9.17
C ILE A 157 -17.21 -5.37 9.95
N LYS A 158 -18.10 -4.67 9.24
CA LYS A 158 -19.16 -3.84 9.87
C LYS A 158 -20.31 -4.68 10.40
N ASP A 159 -20.66 -5.75 9.68
CA ASP A 159 -21.71 -6.68 10.06
C ASP A 159 -21.10 -7.85 10.84
N ALA A 160 -21.33 -7.88 12.15
CA ALA A 160 -20.78 -8.91 13.03
C ALA A 160 -21.30 -10.32 12.73
N SER A 161 -22.38 -10.47 11.95
CA SER A 161 -22.86 -11.78 11.48
C SER A 161 -22.00 -12.33 10.33
N GLN A 162 -21.28 -11.46 9.62
CA GLN A 162 -20.43 -11.86 8.51
C GLN A 162 -19.07 -12.33 9.00
N LYS A 163 -18.59 -13.40 8.36
CA LYS A 163 -17.24 -13.90 8.57
C LYS A 163 -16.29 -13.28 7.55
N MET A 164 -15.01 -13.27 7.89
CA MET A 164 -13.97 -12.92 6.93
C MET A 164 -14.07 -13.86 5.71
N PRO A 165 -14.11 -13.33 4.48
CA PRO A 165 -14.18 -14.16 3.27
C PRO A 165 -12.95 -15.07 3.17
N GLU A 166 -13.10 -16.24 2.53
CA GLU A 166 -12.03 -17.23 2.47
C GLU A 166 -10.81 -16.76 1.67
N ASP A 167 -11.01 -15.93 0.66
CA ASP A 167 -9.95 -15.30 -0.12
C ASP A 167 -9.29 -14.09 0.58
N SER A 168 -9.68 -13.83 1.84
CA SER A 168 -9.23 -12.68 2.60
C SER A 168 -8.39 -13.10 3.80
N GLY A 169 -7.30 -12.38 4.08
CA GLY A 169 -6.43 -12.70 5.21
C GLY A 169 -5.61 -11.54 5.76
N MET A 170 -5.37 -11.58 7.07
CA MET A 170 -4.51 -10.62 7.78
C MET A 170 -3.15 -11.24 8.06
N PHE A 171 -2.09 -10.59 7.59
CA PHE A 171 -0.73 -11.11 7.65
C PHE A 171 0.22 -10.09 8.25
N VAL A 172 1.06 -10.57 9.16
CA VAL A 172 2.20 -9.85 9.71
C VAL A 172 3.46 -10.58 9.25
N TYR A 173 4.31 -9.87 8.50
CA TYR A 173 5.60 -10.37 8.06
C TYR A 173 6.44 -10.81 9.28
N GLY A 174 7.14 -11.94 9.17
CA GLY A 174 7.86 -12.56 10.30
C GLY A 174 6.99 -13.37 11.29
N ILE A 175 5.65 -13.22 11.30
CA ILE A 175 4.78 -13.87 12.30
C ILE A 175 3.92 -14.99 11.71
N ASN A 176 3.07 -14.65 10.73
CA ASN A 176 2.15 -15.57 10.09
C ASN A 176 2.12 -15.44 8.56
N HIS A 177 2.98 -14.61 7.97
CA HIS A 177 3.08 -14.44 6.51
C HIS A 177 3.28 -15.75 5.74
N ALA A 178 3.94 -16.76 6.31
CA ALA A 178 4.09 -18.08 5.68
C ALA A 178 2.75 -18.83 5.48
N LYS A 179 1.66 -18.38 6.13
CA LYS A 179 0.31 -18.90 5.90
C LYS A 179 -0.39 -18.26 4.69
N TYR A 180 0.24 -17.30 4.03
CA TYR A 180 -0.28 -16.71 2.81
C TYR A 180 -0.24 -17.75 1.68
N ASP A 181 -1.43 -18.14 1.20
CA ASP A 181 -1.62 -18.90 -0.01
C ASP A 181 -1.91 -17.95 -1.20
N PRO A 182 -1.03 -17.88 -2.22
CA PRO A 182 -1.24 -17.03 -3.39
C PRO A 182 -2.34 -17.51 -4.33
N MET A 183 -2.76 -18.77 -4.28
CA MET A 183 -3.87 -19.29 -5.08
C MET A 183 -5.23 -18.97 -4.46
N LYS A 184 -5.26 -18.75 -3.14
CA LYS A 184 -6.48 -18.50 -2.38
C LYS A 184 -6.66 -17.03 -2.00
N HIS A 185 -5.63 -16.40 -1.43
CA HIS A 185 -5.79 -15.08 -0.82
C HIS A 185 -5.58 -13.96 -1.83
N HIS A 186 -6.62 -13.19 -2.12
CA HIS A 186 -6.60 -12.07 -3.06
C HIS A 186 -6.76 -10.71 -2.38
N VAL A 187 -7.40 -10.69 -1.20
CA VAL A 187 -7.62 -9.48 -0.41
C VAL A 187 -6.88 -9.61 0.92
N LEU A 188 -5.81 -8.85 1.06
CA LEU A 188 -4.84 -8.99 2.14
C LEU A 188 -4.90 -7.75 3.02
N SER A 189 -4.61 -7.91 4.30
CA SER A 189 -4.38 -6.79 5.20
C SER A 189 -3.02 -6.95 5.87
N ALA A 190 -2.23 -5.88 5.82
CA ALA A 190 -0.96 -5.76 6.55
C ALA A 190 -1.16 -5.41 8.04
N THR A 191 -2.41 -5.52 8.54
CA THR A 191 -2.80 -5.22 9.92
C THR A 191 -2.51 -3.76 10.32
N SER A 192 -2.30 -3.50 11.62
CA SER A 192 -1.95 -2.17 12.13
C SER A 192 -0.48 -2.10 12.55
N CYS A 193 0.04 -0.88 12.72
CA CYS A 193 1.37 -0.63 13.30
C CYS A 193 1.50 -1.28 14.69
N THR A 194 0.50 -1.10 15.56
CA THR A 194 0.48 -1.68 16.91
C THR A 194 0.41 -3.20 16.88
N THR A 195 -0.42 -3.79 16.00
CA THR A 195 -0.50 -5.25 15.82
C THR A 195 0.85 -5.80 15.39
N THR A 196 1.53 -5.14 14.44
CA THR A 196 2.86 -5.55 13.98
C THR A 196 3.88 -5.51 15.12
N GLY A 197 3.96 -4.41 15.87
CA GLY A 197 4.88 -4.27 17.00
C GLY A 197 4.64 -5.31 18.09
N LEU A 198 3.39 -5.46 18.53
CA LEU A 198 3.04 -6.43 19.58
C LEU A 198 3.29 -7.88 19.15
N SER A 199 2.94 -8.24 17.91
CA SER A 199 3.03 -9.63 17.45
C SER A 199 4.46 -10.16 17.52
N HIS A 200 5.45 -9.30 17.22
CA HIS A 200 6.87 -9.66 17.33
C HIS A 200 7.34 -9.83 18.77
N MET A 201 6.75 -9.11 19.72
CA MET A 201 7.02 -9.31 21.14
C MET A 201 6.35 -10.59 21.68
N MET A 202 5.12 -10.87 21.25
CA MET A 202 4.36 -12.01 21.75
C MET A 202 4.81 -13.35 21.17
N LYS A 203 5.28 -13.37 19.91
CA LYS A 203 5.62 -14.62 19.22
C LYS A 203 6.67 -15.47 19.95
N PRO A 204 7.78 -14.93 20.46
CA PRO A 204 8.75 -15.70 21.26
C PRO A 204 8.12 -16.28 22.54
N LEU A 205 7.33 -15.48 23.27
CA LEU A 205 6.66 -15.91 24.50
C LEU A 205 5.67 -17.05 24.26
N MET A 206 4.90 -16.96 23.17
CA MET A 206 3.97 -18.02 22.79
C MET A 206 4.67 -19.29 22.26
N SER A 207 5.90 -19.17 21.76
CA SER A 207 6.66 -20.30 21.19
C SER A 207 7.50 -21.03 22.23
N ASN A 208 7.70 -20.47 23.43
CA ASN A 208 8.40 -21.11 24.53
C ASN A 208 7.40 -21.86 25.44
N PRO A 209 7.56 -23.18 25.67
CA PRO A 209 6.66 -23.97 26.52
C PRO A 209 6.42 -23.42 27.93
N GLU A 210 7.44 -22.80 28.55
CA GLU A 210 7.35 -22.24 29.91
C GLU A 210 6.46 -21.00 29.96
N THR A 211 6.52 -20.16 28.94
CA THR A 211 5.75 -18.92 28.85
C THR A 211 4.47 -19.05 28.02
N SER A 212 4.29 -20.15 27.29
CA SER A 212 3.14 -20.36 26.38
C SER A 212 1.78 -20.42 27.10
N LYS A 213 1.78 -20.64 28.42
CA LYS A 213 0.59 -20.76 29.27
C LYS A 213 0.05 -19.42 29.77
N ILE A 214 0.32 -18.32 29.08
CA ILE A 214 -0.25 -16.99 29.40
C ILE A 214 -1.78 -17.07 29.32
N VAL A 215 -2.46 -16.80 30.43
CA VAL A 215 -3.94 -16.82 30.53
C VAL A 215 -4.54 -15.47 30.16
N THR A 216 -3.92 -14.39 30.61
CA THR A 216 -4.32 -13.01 30.33
C THR A 216 -3.10 -12.14 30.05
N ALA A 217 -3.27 -11.16 29.17
CA ALA A 217 -2.28 -10.13 28.91
C ALA A 217 -3.03 -8.80 28.74
N SER A 218 -2.45 -7.73 29.27
CA SER A 218 -2.91 -6.37 29.03
C SER A 218 -1.78 -5.60 28.37
N MET A 219 -2.12 -4.74 27.42
CA MET A 219 -1.16 -3.85 26.79
C MET A 219 -1.73 -2.44 26.73
N THR A 220 -0.84 -1.47 26.84
CA THR A 220 -1.13 -0.08 26.56
C THR A 220 -0.07 0.42 25.59
N THR A 221 -0.48 1.12 24.55
CA THR A 221 0.43 1.81 23.63
C THR A 221 0.28 3.31 23.84
N VAL A 222 1.39 4.00 24.08
CA VAL A 222 1.44 5.46 23.95
C VAL A 222 1.72 5.74 22.48
N HIS A 223 0.78 6.36 21.78
CA HIS A 223 0.79 6.48 20.33
C HIS A 223 0.94 7.94 19.89
N ALA A 224 1.74 8.17 18.84
CA ALA A 224 1.94 9.47 18.21
C ALA A 224 0.79 9.87 17.28
#